data_AF-A0A8K0C4Y5-F1
#
_entry.id   AF-A0A8K0C4Y5-F1
#
_cell.length_a   1.000
_cell.length_b   1.000
_cell.length_c   1.000
_cell.angle_alpha   90.00
_cell.angle_beta   90.00
_cell.angle_gamma   90.00
#
_symmetry.space_group_name_H-M   'P 1'
#
loop_
_entity.id
_entity.type
_entity.pdbx_description
1 polymer ?
#
loop_
_entity_poly.entity_id
_entity_poly.type
_entity_poly.pdbx_seq_one_letter_code
_entity_poly.pdbx_strand_id
1 'polypeptide(L)'
;MIPINEIKISDFRLLDVDNRLPLPYKSQIRFLISSTDVIHSWTIPSIGVKVDANPGRLNQTRFFINRPGMYFGQCSEICGTNHRFMPIVIERISPAAFIK
;
A
#
# COMPACT_ATOMS: atom_id res chain seq x y z
N MET A 1 0.01 10.63 2.16
CA MET A 1 -1.03 11.16 1.24
C MET A 1 -0.55 12.51 0.76
N ILE A 2 -0.68 12.80 -0.53
CA ILE A 2 -0.36 14.13 -1.06
C ILE A 2 -1.40 15.14 -0.52
N PRO A 3 -0.98 16.23 0.16
CA PRO A 3 -1.88 17.29 0.61
C PRO A 3 -2.60 17.95 -0.56
N ILE A 4 -3.84 18.40 -0.37
CA ILE A 4 -4.70 18.94 -1.45
C ILE A 4 -4.03 20.12 -2.18
N ASN A 5 -3.28 20.95 -1.46
CA ASN A 5 -2.61 22.11 -2.03
C ASN A 5 -1.43 21.74 -2.96
N GLU A 6 -0.97 20.50 -2.91
CA GLU A 6 0.17 19.97 -3.68
C GLU A 6 -0.25 18.96 -4.76
N ILE A 7 -1.56 18.66 -4.85
CA ILE A 7 -2.12 17.71 -5.83
C ILE A 7 -1.94 18.25 -7.25
N LYS A 8 -1.38 17.42 -8.14
CA LYS A 8 -1.37 17.71 -9.57
C LYS A 8 -2.67 17.25 -10.22
N ILE A 9 -3.00 17.79 -11.39
CA ILE A 9 -4.22 17.45 -12.14
C ILE A 9 -4.33 15.94 -12.43
N SER A 10 -3.20 15.25 -12.56
CA SER A 10 -3.12 13.80 -12.80
C SER A 10 -3.39 12.93 -11.57
N ASP A 11 -3.37 13.49 -10.38
CA ASP A 11 -3.31 12.73 -9.13
C ASP A 11 -4.73 12.50 -8.58
N PHE A 12 -4.91 11.37 -7.90
CA PHE A 12 -6.15 11.00 -7.26
C PHE A 12 -6.22 11.54 -5.83
N ARG A 13 -7.25 12.37 -5.58
CA ARG A 13 -7.53 12.94 -4.26
C ARG A 13 -7.67 11.85 -3.20
N LEU A 14 -6.90 11.97 -2.11
CA LEU A 14 -6.83 11.05 -0.97
C LEU A 14 -6.27 9.64 -1.25
N LEU A 15 -5.87 9.34 -2.49
CA LEU A 15 -5.34 8.03 -2.87
C LEU A 15 -3.85 8.09 -3.20
N ASP A 16 -3.37 9.18 -3.80
CA ASP A 16 -1.96 9.31 -4.11
C ASP A 16 -1.10 9.58 -2.86
N VAL A 17 0.14 9.10 -2.96
CA VAL A 17 1.20 9.21 -1.96
C VAL A 17 2.42 9.84 -2.61
N ASP A 18 3.22 10.50 -1.77
CA ASP A 18 4.54 11.02 -2.07
C ASP A 18 5.50 9.90 -2.50
N ASN A 19 5.54 8.82 -1.72
CA ASN A 19 6.42 7.68 -1.95
C ASN A 19 5.58 6.42 -2.18
N ARG A 20 5.61 5.94 -3.43
CA ARG A 20 4.95 4.69 -3.82
C ARG A 20 5.82 3.51 -3.40
N LEU A 21 5.21 2.34 -3.24
CA LEU A 21 5.93 1.10 -2.95
C LEU A 21 6.27 0.37 -4.26
N PRO A 22 7.52 0.47 -4.77
CA PRO A 22 7.92 -0.24 -5.98
C PRO A 22 8.03 -1.74 -5.68
N LEU A 23 7.43 -2.57 -6.52
CA LEU A 23 7.53 -4.03 -6.44
C LEU A 23 7.78 -4.62 -7.84
N PRO A 24 8.59 -5.69 -7.96
CA PRO A 24 8.88 -6.31 -9.25
C PRO A 24 7.73 -7.20 -9.73
N TYR A 25 7.43 -7.16 -11.04
CA TYR A 25 6.46 -8.08 -11.62
C TYR A 25 6.91 -9.51 -11.84
N LYS A 26 5.94 -10.44 -11.88
CA LYS A 26 6.14 -11.90 -12.01
C LYS A 26 7.04 -12.50 -10.92
N SER A 27 6.99 -11.92 -9.72
CA SER A 27 7.68 -12.43 -8.53
C SER A 27 6.66 -12.72 -7.42
N GLN A 28 6.94 -13.76 -6.64
CA GLN A 28 6.18 -14.08 -5.43
C GLN A 28 6.70 -13.20 -4.30
N ILE A 29 5.84 -12.36 -3.74
CA ILE A 29 6.22 -11.41 -2.70
C ILE A 29 5.58 -11.81 -1.39
N ARG A 30 6.38 -11.80 -0.32
CA ARG A 30 5.93 -12.01 1.05
C ARG A 30 5.96 -10.69 1.78
N PHE A 31 4.82 -10.27 2.30
CA PHE A 31 4.69 -9.10 3.17
C PHE A 31 4.62 -9.55 4.62
N LEU A 32 5.33 -8.82 5.48
CA LEU A 32 5.19 -8.87 6.93
C LEU A 32 4.60 -7.53 7.37
N ILE A 33 3.46 -7.59 8.05
CA ILE A 33 2.64 -6.43 8.38
C ILE A 33 2.46 -6.42 9.90
N SER A 34 2.73 -5.28 10.52
CA SER A 34 2.55 -5.02 11.93
C SER A 34 2.30 -3.52 12.13
N SER A 35 1.97 -3.12 13.35
CA SER A 35 1.81 -1.73 13.73
C SER A 35 2.73 -1.37 14.90
N THR A 36 3.02 -0.09 15.05
CA THR A 36 3.83 0.47 16.15
C THR A 36 3.02 1.26 17.16
N ASP A 37 1.76 1.59 16.85
CA ASP A 37 0.88 2.41 17.67
C ASP A 37 -0.45 1.70 17.99
N VAL A 38 -1.46 1.86 17.13
CA VAL A 38 -2.80 1.27 17.25
C VAL A 38 -3.03 0.24 16.15
N ILE A 39 -4.20 -0.40 16.10
CA ILE A 39 -4.52 -1.34 15.03
C ILE A 39 -4.78 -0.56 13.74
N HIS A 40 -4.13 -0.99 12.66
CA HIS A 40 -4.44 -0.57 11.29
C HIS A 40 -4.79 -1.81 10.46
N SER A 41 -5.16 -1.63 9.19
CA SER A 41 -5.33 -2.76 8.27
C SER A 41 -4.82 -2.40 6.90
N TRP A 42 -3.82 -3.15 6.44
CA TRP A 42 -3.17 -2.96 5.15
C TRP A 42 -4.00 -3.66 4.06
N THR A 43 -4.61 -2.86 3.18
CA THR A 43 -5.57 -3.37 2.19
C THR A 43 -5.28 -2.84 0.81
N ILE A 44 -5.26 -3.74 -0.18
CA ILE A 44 -5.25 -3.43 -1.60
C ILE A 44 -6.32 -4.31 -2.28
N PRO A 45 -7.51 -3.76 -2.57
CA PRO A 45 -8.66 -4.54 -3.03
C PRO A 45 -8.42 -5.26 -4.36
N SER A 46 -7.72 -4.61 -5.30
CA SER A 46 -7.45 -5.15 -6.65
C SER A 46 -6.59 -6.41 -6.67
N ILE A 47 -5.84 -6.69 -5.59
CA ILE A 47 -5.06 -7.92 -5.43
C ILE A 47 -5.68 -8.86 -4.40
N GLY A 48 -6.85 -8.52 -3.86
CA GLY A 48 -7.57 -9.33 -2.88
C GLY A 48 -6.88 -9.45 -1.53
N VAL A 49 -6.01 -8.49 -1.16
CA VAL A 49 -5.27 -8.53 0.10
C VAL A 49 -5.86 -7.53 1.09
N LYS A 50 -6.24 -8.02 2.27
CA LYS A 50 -6.55 -7.26 3.47
C LYS A 50 -5.92 -7.97 4.66
N VAL A 51 -5.06 -7.30 5.40
CA VAL A 51 -4.36 -7.89 6.55
C VAL A 51 -4.23 -6.86 7.65
N ASP A 52 -4.68 -7.21 8.84
CA ASP A 52 -4.59 -6.31 9.99
C ASP A 52 -3.15 -6.17 10.48
N ALA A 53 -2.80 -4.96 10.87
CA ALA A 53 -1.53 -4.55 11.41
C ALA A 53 -1.71 -4.34 12.92
N ASN A 54 -1.36 -5.35 13.71
CA ASN A 54 -1.58 -5.34 15.16
C ASN A 54 -0.26 -5.05 15.88
N PRO A 55 -0.23 -4.14 16.86
CA PRO A 55 0.95 -3.92 17.69
C PRO A 55 1.39 -5.22 18.38
N GLY A 56 2.68 -5.53 18.32
CA GLY A 56 3.26 -6.73 18.94
C GLY A 56 3.02 -8.05 18.18
N ARG A 57 2.40 -8.02 16.99
CA ARG A 57 2.19 -9.20 16.13
C ARG A 57 2.64 -8.94 14.69
N LEU A 58 3.41 -9.86 14.13
CA LEU A 58 3.81 -9.86 12.71
C LEU A 58 2.89 -10.79 11.92
N ASN A 59 1.98 -10.23 11.14
CA ASN A 59 1.14 -10.97 10.21
C ASN A 59 1.83 -11.13 8.86
N GLN A 60 1.75 -12.32 8.26
CA GLN A 60 2.35 -12.60 6.97
C GLN A 60 1.27 -12.77 5.89
N THR A 61 1.47 -12.18 4.73
CA THR A 61 0.71 -12.49 3.51
C THR A 61 1.64 -12.72 2.33
N ARG A 62 1.15 -13.47 1.34
CA ARG A 62 1.87 -13.76 0.10
C ARG A 62 0.95 -13.44 -1.06
N PHE A 63 1.46 -12.70 -2.02
CA PHE A 63 0.71 -12.43 -3.24
C PHE A 63 1.63 -12.44 -4.45
N PHE A 64 1.00 -12.75 -5.59
CA PHE A 64 1.61 -12.78 -6.89
C PHE A 64 0.84 -11.83 -7.79
N ILE A 65 1.46 -10.75 -8.22
CA ILE A 65 0.86 -9.88 -9.23
C ILE A 65 1.52 -10.25 -10.58
N ASN A 66 0.77 -10.16 -11.68
CA ASN A 66 1.26 -10.53 -13.02
C ASN A 66 1.40 -9.36 -13.98
N ARG A 67 0.59 -8.31 -13.77
CA ARG A 67 0.50 -7.17 -14.68
C ARG A 67 1.28 -5.98 -14.11
N PRO A 68 1.91 -5.15 -14.96
CA PRO A 68 2.47 -3.88 -14.54
C PRO A 68 1.34 -2.87 -14.26
N GLY A 69 1.63 -1.82 -13.48
CA GLY A 69 0.69 -0.73 -13.23
C GLY A 69 0.71 -0.22 -11.80
N MET A 70 -0.29 0.61 -11.49
CA MET A 70 -0.51 1.20 -10.16
C MET A 70 -1.66 0.49 -9.46
N TYR A 71 -1.48 0.14 -8.20
CA TYR A 71 -2.50 -0.49 -7.37
C TYR A 71 -2.73 0.37 -6.13
N PHE A 72 -3.99 0.72 -5.88
CA PHE A 72 -4.39 1.63 -4.81
C PHE A 72 -5.08 0.88 -3.69
N GLY A 73 -4.88 1.36 -2.47
CA GLY A 73 -5.39 0.80 -1.24
C GLY A 73 -5.58 1.86 -0.18
N GLN A 74 -6.29 1.53 0.89
CA GLN A 74 -6.53 2.40 2.04
C GLN A 74 -6.55 1.59 3.32
N CYS A 75 -6.26 2.25 4.45
CA CYS A 75 -6.45 1.63 5.75
C CYS A 75 -7.90 1.18 5.93
N SER A 76 -8.10 -0.08 6.35
CA SER A 76 -9.44 -0.68 6.51
C SER A 76 -9.81 -1.02 7.96
N GLU A 77 -9.13 -0.38 8.92
CA GLU A 77 -9.39 -0.50 10.36
C GLU A 77 -9.31 0.87 11.04
N ILE A 78 -10.28 1.18 11.90
CA ILE A 78 -10.40 2.51 12.51
C ILE A 78 -9.17 2.82 13.39
N CYS A 79 -8.38 3.83 13.01
CA CYS A 79 -7.09 4.13 13.64
C CYS A 79 -6.93 5.58 14.13
N GLY A 80 -8.04 6.32 14.24
CA GLY A 80 -8.07 7.70 14.77
C GLY A 80 -8.53 8.75 13.77
N THR A 81 -8.22 10.02 14.05
CA THR A 81 -8.72 11.19 13.31
C THR A 81 -8.34 11.17 11.83
N ASN A 82 -7.12 10.74 11.53
CA ASN A 82 -6.58 10.70 10.17
C ASN A 82 -6.74 9.35 9.47
N HIS A 83 -7.64 8.49 9.96
CA HIS A 83 -7.85 7.14 9.44
C HIS A 83 -8.07 7.09 7.91
N ARG A 84 -8.78 8.07 7.35
CA ARG A 84 -9.04 8.15 5.90
C ARG A 84 -7.85 8.64 5.06
N PHE A 85 -6.84 9.23 5.69
CA PHE A 85 -5.76 9.98 5.03
C PHE A 85 -4.44 9.22 4.95
N MET A 86 -4.49 7.88 5.09
CA MET A 86 -3.34 6.99 4.97
C MET A 86 -3.54 5.95 3.85
N PRO A 87 -3.52 6.39 2.57
CA PRO A 87 -3.61 5.49 1.43
C PRO A 87 -2.33 4.69 1.24
N ILE A 88 -2.46 3.59 0.50
CA ILE A 88 -1.37 2.69 0.11
C ILE A 88 -1.34 2.67 -1.41
N VAL A 89 -0.15 2.86 -1.98
CA VAL A 89 0.03 2.76 -3.44
C VAL A 89 1.21 1.87 -3.75
N ILE A 90 0.94 0.81 -4.52
CA ILE A 90 1.98 -0.06 -5.07
C ILE A 90 2.21 0.34 -6.52
N GLU A 91 3.49 0.52 -6.86
CA GLU A 91 3.95 0.65 -8.23
C GLU A 91 4.60 -0.65 -8.68
N ARG A 92 4.06 -1.27 -9.72
CA ARG A 92 4.54 -2.56 -10.22
C ARG A 92 5.48 -2.35 -11.40
N ILE A 93 6.78 -2.44 -11.12
CA ILE A 93 7.87 -2.19 -12.07
C ILE A 93 8.54 -3.48 -12.56
N SER A 94 9.42 -3.37 -13.57
CA SER A 94 10.19 -4.52 -14.05
C SER A 94 11.24 -4.96 -13.02
N PRO A 95 11.59 -6.26 -12.96
CA PRO A 95 12.66 -6.74 -12.07
C PRO A 95 13.98 -5.99 -12.26
N ALA A 96 14.33 -5.63 -13.50
CA ALA A 96 15.54 -4.87 -13.80
C ALA A 96 15.50 -3.43 -13.26
N ALA A 97 14.33 -2.78 -13.24
CA ALA A 97 14.17 -1.46 -12.65
C ALA A 97 14.16 -1.51 -11.11
N PHE A 98 13.67 -2.61 -10.52
CA PHE A 98 13.61 -2.79 -9.07
C PHE A 98 14.98 -3.01 -8.40
N ILE A 99 15.96 -3.55 -9.13
CA ILE A 99 17.31 -3.84 -8.63
C ILE A 99 18.23 -2.61 -8.71
N LYS A 100 17.91 -1.65 -9.58
CA LYS A 100 18.69 -0.41 -9.74
C LYS A 100 18.46 0.54 -8.57
#